data_AF-A0A6G3WRU6-F1
#
_entry.id   AF-A0A6G3WRU6-F1
#
_cell.length_a   1.000
_cell.length_b   1.000
_cell.length_c   1.000
_cell.angle_alpha   90.00
_cell.angle_beta   90.00
_cell.angle_gamma   90.00
#
_symmetry.space_group_name_H-M   'P 1'
#
loop_
_entity.id
_entity.type
_entity.pdbx_description
1 polymer ?
#
loop_
_entity_poly.entity_id
_entity_poly.type
_entity_poly.pdbx_seq_one_letter_code
_entity_poly.pdbx_strand_id
1 'polypeptide(L)'
;RVAVGAAEVVETDPRRVERIVVNLVTNAHRHGAAPVEVTVTGARIAVRDHGPGFPPDLLERGPQRFRTGASERGRGHGLGLTVAEGQSEVLGARLTFANAPGGGALATLDLDPDPA
;
A
#
# COMPACT_ATOMS: atom_id res chain seq x y z
N ARG A 1 13.54 -3.04 -4.48
CA ARG A 1 14.43 -3.65 -3.48
C ARG A 1 13.57 -4.33 -2.45
N VAL A 2 13.95 -5.52 -1.98
CA VAL A 2 13.20 -6.23 -0.94
C VAL A 2 14.15 -6.45 0.24
N ALA A 3 13.72 -6.09 1.44
CA ALA A 3 14.42 -6.32 2.69
C ALA A 3 13.48 -7.06 3.65
N VAL A 4 13.97 -8.14 4.24
CA VAL A 4 13.23 -8.93 5.23
C VAL A 4 14.02 -8.89 6.53
N GLY A 5 13.43 -8.28 7.56
CA GLY A 5 13.97 -8.26 8.92
C GLY A 5 13.53 -9.50 9.71
N ALA A 6 13.44 -9.37 11.04
CA ALA A 6 12.84 -10.40 11.89
C ALA A 6 11.35 -10.53 11.53
N ALA A 7 10.99 -11.55 10.74
CA ALA A 7 9.63 -11.80 10.29
C ALA A 7 8.91 -12.83 11.18
N GLU A 8 7.59 -12.73 11.24
CA GLU A 8 6.71 -13.63 12.01
C GLU A 8 5.81 -14.43 11.07
N VAL A 9 5.44 -15.64 11.48
CA VAL A 9 4.45 -16.47 10.77
C VAL A 9 3.06 -16.08 11.23
N VAL A 10 2.20 -15.68 10.29
CA VAL A 10 0.81 -15.27 10.56
C VAL A 10 -0.16 -16.20 9.82
N GLU A 11 -1.18 -16.69 10.51
CA GLU A 11 -2.30 -17.44 9.90
C GLU A 11 -3.23 -16.47 9.16
N THR A 12 -3.29 -16.56 7.83
CA THR A 12 -4.07 -15.65 6.98
C THR A 12 -4.36 -16.27 5.61
N ASP A 13 -5.10 -15.58 4.73
CA ASP A 13 -5.27 -15.97 3.33
C ASP A 13 -4.12 -15.40 2.47
N PRO A 14 -3.12 -16.23 2.07
CA PRO A 14 -1.93 -15.74 1.38
C PRO A 14 -2.24 -15.12 0.02
N ARG A 15 -3.33 -15.54 -0.65
CA ARG A 15 -3.71 -15.00 -1.97
C ARG A 15 -4.20 -13.56 -1.85
N ARG A 16 -4.85 -13.22 -0.73
CA ARG A 16 -5.29 -11.85 -0.45
C ARG A 16 -4.12 -10.96 -0.11
N VAL A 17 -3.19 -11.44 0.72
CA VAL A 17 -1.94 -10.73 1.03
C VAL A 17 -1.14 -10.45 -0.25
N GLU A 18 -0.94 -11.46 -1.08
CA GLU A 18 -0.27 -11.31 -2.39
C GLU A 18 -0.95 -10.22 -3.23
N ARG A 19 -2.28 -10.26 -3.32
CA ARG A 19 -3.05 -9.27 -4.09
C ARG A 19 -2.90 -7.86 -3.52
N ILE A 20 -2.85 -7.68 -2.21
CA ILE A 20 -2.59 -6.38 -1.58
C ILE A 20 -1.20 -5.90 -2.01
N VAL A 21 -0.16 -6.70 -1.78
CA VAL A 21 1.24 -6.33 -2.05
C VAL A 21 1.45 -6.00 -3.54
N VAL A 22 0.88 -6.79 -4.45
CA VAL A 22 0.95 -6.53 -5.90
C VAL A 22 0.33 -5.18 -6.25
N ASN A 23 -0.82 -4.83 -5.65
CA ASN A 23 -1.44 -3.52 -5.89
C ASN A 23 -0.60 -2.37 -5.36
N LEU A 24 -0.02 -2.51 -4.15
CA LEU A 24 0.84 -1.49 -3.55
C LEU A 24 2.11 -1.26 -4.38
N VAL A 25 2.80 -2.32 -4.77
CA VAL A 25 4.03 -2.24 -5.59
C VAL A 25 3.73 -1.70 -6.98
N THR A 26 2.61 -2.11 -7.59
CA THR A 26 2.18 -1.57 -8.88
C THR A 26 1.88 -0.08 -8.79
N ASN A 27 1.23 0.37 -7.71
CA ASN A 27 0.97 1.79 -7.47
C ASN A 27 2.26 2.59 -7.34
N ALA A 28 3.21 2.11 -6.52
CA ALA A 28 4.53 2.71 -6.34
C ALA A 28 5.30 2.85 -7.67
N HIS A 29 5.23 1.85 -8.56
CA HIS A 29 5.87 1.93 -9.88
C HIS A 29 5.17 2.86 -10.87
N ARG A 30 3.84 3.02 -10.76
CA ARG A 30 3.07 3.85 -11.70
C ARG A 30 3.07 5.33 -11.33
N HIS A 31 2.96 5.63 -10.04
CA HIS A 31 2.72 6.99 -9.54
C HIS A 31 3.87 7.53 -8.67
N GLY A 32 4.76 6.65 -8.19
CA GLY A 32 5.94 7.02 -7.41
C GLY A 32 7.18 7.24 -8.28
N ALA A 33 8.34 7.13 -7.65
CA ALA A 33 9.64 7.09 -8.32
C ALA A 33 10.55 6.03 -7.70
N ALA A 34 11.49 5.53 -8.49
CA ALA A 34 12.47 4.57 -8.01
C ALA A 34 13.44 5.20 -6.98
N PRO A 35 13.98 4.41 -6.04
CA PRO A 35 13.72 2.98 -5.86
C PRO A 35 12.36 2.71 -5.19
N VAL A 36 11.71 1.62 -5.59
CA VAL A 36 10.60 1.02 -4.82
C VAL A 36 11.19 0.02 -3.84
N GLU A 37 10.87 0.16 -2.57
CA GLU A 37 11.40 -0.62 -1.45
C GLU A 37 10.27 -1.36 -0.75
N VAL A 38 10.43 -2.66 -0.55
CA VAL A 38 9.50 -3.50 0.21
C VAL A 38 10.25 -4.00 1.45
N THR A 39 9.73 -3.68 2.64
CA THR A 39 10.31 -4.11 3.91
C THR A 39 9.32 -4.97 4.66
N VAL A 40 9.77 -6.12 5.16
CA VAL A 40 8.97 -6.99 6.04
C VAL A 40 9.60 -7.01 7.44
N THR A 41 8.81 -6.75 8.48
CA THR A 41 9.26 -6.78 9.89
C THR A 41 8.09 -7.20 10.78
N GLY A 42 8.25 -8.29 11.52
CA GLY A 42 7.16 -8.98 12.22
C GLY A 42 6.08 -9.40 11.24
N ALA A 43 4.83 -9.05 11.58
CA ALA A 43 3.64 -9.18 10.73
C ALA A 43 3.40 -8.00 9.77
N ARG A 44 4.33 -7.04 9.68
CA ARG A 44 4.16 -5.79 8.92
C ARG A 44 4.92 -5.80 7.60
N ILE A 45 4.26 -5.35 6.54
CA ILE A 45 4.82 -5.15 5.21
C ILE A 45 4.70 -3.66 4.84
N ALA A 46 5.82 -3.01 4.57
CA ALA A 46 5.88 -1.63 4.12
C ALA A 46 6.35 -1.55 2.66
N VAL A 47 5.62 -0.81 1.83
CA VAL A 47 5.98 -0.49 0.44
C VAL A 47 6.22 1.01 0.34
N ARG A 48 7.46 1.39 0.02
CA ARG A 48 7.90 2.78 -0.12
C ARG A 48 8.37 3.07 -1.54
N ASP A 49 7.97 4.20 -2.08
CA ASP A 49 8.62 4.83 -3.25
C ASP A 49 9.33 6.14 -2.85
N HIS A 50 9.95 6.79 -3.83
CA HIS A 50 10.67 8.06 -3.67
C HIS A 50 10.12 9.15 -4.60
N GLY A 51 8.85 9.05 -4.96
CA GLY A 51 8.17 10.01 -5.82
C GLY A 51 7.55 11.19 -5.04
N PRO A 52 6.50 11.83 -5.61
CA PRO A 52 5.85 12.97 -4.98
C PRO A 52 5.04 12.62 -3.72
N GLY A 53 4.78 11.34 -3.46
CA GLY A 53 3.93 10.88 -2.36
C GLY A 53 2.45 10.77 -2.73
N PHE A 54 1.63 10.38 -1.76
CA PHE A 54 0.18 10.38 -1.88
C PHE A 54 -0.38 11.80 -1.83
N PRO A 55 -1.44 12.09 -2.61
CA PRO A 55 -2.14 13.36 -2.53
C PRO A 55 -2.85 13.53 -1.18
N PRO A 56 -3.00 14.75 -0.65
CA PRO A 56 -3.63 15.01 0.66
C PRO A 56 -5.01 14.38 0.81
N ASP A 57 -5.86 14.45 -0.23
CA ASP A 57 -7.20 13.86 -0.20
C ASP A 57 -7.20 12.34 0.03
N LEU A 58 -6.16 11.63 -0.44
CA LEU A 58 -6.01 10.19 -0.19
C LEU A 58 -5.60 9.93 1.26
N LEU A 59 -4.72 10.76 1.81
CA LEU A 59 -4.30 10.65 3.21
C LEU A 59 -5.44 10.97 4.18
N GLU A 60 -6.30 11.93 3.84
CA GLU A 60 -7.43 12.34 4.69
C GLU A 60 -8.62 11.39 4.60
N ARG A 61 -8.91 10.86 3.39
CA ARG A 61 -10.19 10.17 3.11
C ARG A 61 -10.03 8.74 2.64
N GLY A 62 -8.80 8.24 2.58
CA GLY A 62 -8.47 6.94 2.00
C GLY A 62 -8.61 6.89 0.47
N PRO A 63 -8.23 5.74 -0.13
CA PRO A 63 -8.51 5.41 -1.52
C PRO A 63 -10.00 5.51 -1.83
N GLN A 64 -10.35 6.04 -3.01
CA GLN A 64 -11.75 6.09 -3.45
C GLN A 64 -11.91 5.51 -4.85
N ARG A 65 -12.97 4.75 -5.03
CA ARG A 65 -13.35 4.20 -6.34
C ARG A 65 -13.59 5.36 -7.32
N PHE A 66 -13.08 5.22 -8.54
CA PHE A 66 -13.34 6.12 -9.67
C PHE A 66 -12.79 7.56 -9.56
N ARG A 67 -11.97 7.87 -8.55
CA ARG A 67 -11.22 9.14 -8.46
C ARG A 67 -9.93 9.11 -9.29
N THR A 68 -10.04 8.92 -10.59
CA THR A 68 -8.97 9.34 -11.50
C THR A 68 -9.24 10.79 -11.87
N GLY A 69 -8.31 11.70 -11.54
CA GLY A 69 -8.36 13.08 -12.00
C GLY A 69 -8.57 13.12 -13.52
N ALA A 70 -9.28 14.14 -14.02
CA ALA A 70 -9.69 14.27 -15.42
C ALA A 70 -8.53 14.13 -16.45
N SER A 71 -7.29 14.27 -15.99
CA SER A 71 -6.03 14.11 -16.75
C SER A 71 -5.62 12.66 -17.03
N GLU A 72 -6.17 11.67 -16.31
CA GLU A 72 -5.74 10.26 -16.37
C GLU A 72 -6.78 9.33 -17.02
N ARG A 73 -7.59 9.82 -17.95
CA ARG A 73 -8.64 9.03 -18.64
C ARG A 73 -8.15 7.83 -19.48
N GLY A 74 -6.87 7.47 -19.42
CA GLY A 74 -6.30 6.32 -20.14
C GLY A 74 -5.36 5.41 -19.34
N ARG A 75 -5.07 5.66 -18.05
CA ARG A 75 -4.04 4.91 -17.31
C ARG A 75 -4.43 4.61 -15.86
N GLY A 76 -5.25 3.58 -15.66
CA GLY A 76 -5.46 2.93 -14.36
C GLY A 76 -6.55 3.58 -13.51
N HIS A 77 -7.67 2.88 -13.31
CA HIS A 77 -8.91 3.40 -12.74
C HIS A 77 -8.91 3.77 -11.24
N GLY A 78 -7.78 4.12 -10.62
CA GLY A 78 -7.68 4.34 -9.16
C GLY A 78 -8.04 3.12 -8.32
N LEU A 79 -8.25 1.96 -8.96
CA LEU A 79 -8.76 0.74 -8.32
C LEU A 79 -7.70 0.03 -7.48
N GLY A 80 -6.41 0.21 -7.77
CA GLY A 80 -5.35 -0.58 -7.13
C GLY A 80 -5.34 -0.46 -5.61
N LEU A 81 -5.28 0.77 -5.11
CA LEU A 81 -5.29 1.03 -3.67
C LEU A 81 -6.65 0.71 -3.03
N THR A 82 -7.76 0.91 -3.75
CA THR A 82 -9.10 0.55 -3.24
C THR A 82 -9.27 -0.97 -3.14
N VAL A 83 -8.67 -1.74 -4.05
CA VAL A 83 -8.64 -3.21 -3.97
C VAL A 83 -7.78 -3.65 -2.81
N ALA A 84 -6.61 -3.04 -2.61
CA ALA A 84 -5.74 -3.33 -1.47
C ALA A 84 -6.46 -3.09 -0.14
N GLU A 85 -7.11 -1.95 0.03
CA GLU A 85 -7.87 -1.59 1.22
C GLU A 85 -9.01 -2.58 1.50
N GLY A 86 -9.85 -2.88 0.50
CA GLY A 86 -10.93 -3.85 0.67
C GLY A 86 -10.43 -5.28 0.92
N GLN A 87 -9.25 -5.67 0.44
CA GLN A 87 -8.65 -6.96 0.82
C GLN A 87 -8.13 -6.94 2.25
N SER A 88 -7.53 -5.84 2.73
CA SER A 88 -7.08 -5.73 4.12
C SER A 88 -8.24 -5.79 5.10
N GLU A 89 -9.37 -5.13 4.81
CA GLU A 89 -10.58 -5.20 5.62
C GLU A 89 -11.10 -6.64 5.76
N VAL A 90 -11.14 -7.40 4.66
CA VAL A 90 -11.57 -8.81 4.67
C VAL A 90 -10.63 -9.69 5.51
N LEU A 91 -9.34 -9.35 5.56
CA LEU A 91 -8.35 -10.05 6.37
C LEU A 91 -8.38 -9.65 7.85
N GLY A 92 -9.12 -8.60 8.23
CA GLY A 92 -8.95 -7.96 9.55
C GLY A 92 -7.59 -7.27 9.72
N ALA A 93 -6.84 -7.09 8.62
CA ALA A 93 -5.54 -6.45 8.60
C ALA A 93 -5.71 -4.92 8.55
N ARG A 94 -4.70 -4.19 9.02
CA ARG A 94 -4.68 -2.73 8.96
C ARG A 94 -3.81 -2.26 7.80
N LEU A 95 -4.40 -1.58 6.83
CA LEU A 95 -3.66 -0.88 5.77
C LEU A 95 -3.64 0.63 6.05
N THR A 96 -2.46 1.24 6.00
CA THR A 96 -2.29 2.68 6.21
C THR A 96 -1.47 3.31 5.09
N PHE A 97 -1.71 4.60 4.85
CA PHE A 97 -1.04 5.40 3.83
C PHE A 97 -0.44 6.64 4.48
N ALA A 98 0.83 6.91 4.19
CA ALA A 98 1.55 8.08 4.67
C ALA A 98 2.55 8.55 3.61
N ASN A 99 3.09 9.75 3.78
CA ASN A 99 4.25 10.22 3.02
C ASN A 99 5.50 10.12 3.89
N ALA A 100 6.57 9.55 3.33
CA ALA A 100 7.81 9.36 4.07
C ALA A 100 8.54 10.71 4.27
N PRO A 101 9.32 10.87 5.35
CA PRO A 101 10.24 11.99 5.49
C PRO A 101 11.20 12.04 4.29
N GLY A 102 11.29 13.21 3.65
CA GLY A 102 12.08 13.38 2.42
C GLY A 102 11.34 13.06 1.12
N GLY A 103 10.05 12.75 1.18
CA GLY A 103 9.21 12.47 0.01
C GLY A 103 9.00 10.97 -0.22
N GLY A 104 8.10 10.69 -1.16
CA GLY A 104 7.69 9.33 -1.50
C GLY A 104 6.49 8.82 -0.71
N ALA A 105 5.73 7.93 -1.35
CA ALA A 105 4.57 7.31 -0.75
C ALA A 105 4.99 6.11 0.10
N LEU A 106 4.35 5.91 1.25
CA LEU A 106 4.57 4.79 2.15
C LEU A 106 3.23 4.13 2.48
N ALA A 107 3.01 2.93 1.93
CA ALA A 107 1.87 2.09 2.29
C ALA A 107 2.32 0.99 3.25
N THR A 108 1.60 0.82 4.35
CA THR A 108 1.95 -0.17 5.39
C THR A 108 0.77 -1.08 5.67
N LEU A 109 0.95 -2.37 5.40
CA LEU A 109 0.03 -3.45 5.75
C LEU A 109 0.50 -4.09 7.06
N ASP A 110 -0.37 -4.12 8.06
CA ASP A 110 -0.17 -4.81 9.32
C ASP A 110 -1.14 -6.01 9.40
N LEU A 111 -0.59 -7.23 9.40
CA LEU A 111 -1.37 -8.47 9.38
C LEU A 111 -1.83 -8.91 10.78
N ASP A 112 -1.24 -8.35 11.84
CA ASP A 112 -1.62 -8.62 13.22
C ASP A 112 -1.67 -7.29 14.00
N PRO A 113 -2.64 -6.41 13.68
CA PRO A 113 -2.77 -5.16 14.39
C PRO A 113 -3.20 -5.47 15.83
N ASP A 114 -2.33 -5.15 16.79
CA ASP A 114 -2.61 -5.24 18.22
C ASP A 114 -4.03 -4.71 18.51
N PRO A 115 -4.92 -5.46 19.17
CA PRO A 115 -6.27 -5.01 19.46
C PRO A 115 -6.18 -3.76 20.34
N ALA A 116 -6.52 -2.61 19.74
CA ALA A 116 -6.58 -1.31 20.42
C ALA A 116 -7.60 -1.31 21.57
#